data_AF-A0A9Q9I6I3-F1
#
_entry.id   AF-A0A9Q9I6I3-F1
#
_cell.length_a   1.000
_cell.length_b   1.000
_cell.length_c   1.000
_cell.angle_alpha   90.00
_cell.angle_beta   90.00
_cell.angle_gamma   90.00
#
_symmetry.space_group_name_H-M   'P 1'
#
loop_
_entity.id
_entity.type
_entity.pdbx_description
1 polymer ?
#
loop_
_entity_poly.entity_id
_entity_poly.type
_entity_poly.pdbx_seq_one_letter_code
_entity_poly.pdbx_strand_id
1 'polypeptide(L)' 'MKKTTCAACDCELGAETITVKLGGKTVEVCCQECAEALNEAEAATSAALSGKK' A
#
# COMPACT_ATOMS: atom_id res chain seq x y z
N MET A 1 15.55 -15.82 -5.31
CA MET A 1 15.23 -14.79 -4.30
C MET A 1 13.91 -14.16 -4.73
N LYS A 2 12.89 -14.16 -3.87
CA LYS A 2 11.62 -13.50 -4.22
C LYS A 2 11.85 -12.00 -4.06
N LYS A 3 11.90 -11.26 -5.17
CA LYS A 3 11.99 -9.81 -5.13
C LYS A 3 10.60 -9.29 -4.77
N THR A 4 10.48 -8.71 -3.58
CA THR A 4 9.30 -7.91 -3.24
C THR A 4 9.41 -6.61 -4.05
N THR A 5 8.29 -6.17 -4.62
CA THR A 5 8.22 -4.90 -5.37
C THR A 5 7.26 -3.95 -4.69
N CYS A 6 7.58 -2.66 -4.73
CA CYS A 6 6.77 -1.61 -4.11
C CYS A 6 5.37 -1.63 -4.72
N ALA A 7 4.34 -1.77 -3.88
CA ALA A 7 2.97 -1.84 -4.39
C ALA A 7 2.47 -0.52 -5.03
N ALA A 8 3.18 0.59 -4.84
CA ALA A 8 2.85 1.90 -5.42
C ALA A 8 3.57 2.19 -6.74
N CYS A 9 4.84 1.79 -6.87
CA CYS A 9 5.71 2.19 -7.99
C CYS A 9 6.46 1.02 -8.66
N ASP A 10 6.21 -0.21 -8.21
CA ASP A 10 6.83 -1.46 -8.71
C ASP A 10 8.36 -1.54 -8.60
N CYS A 11 9.00 -0.60 -7.91
CA CYS A 11 10.44 -0.62 -7.63
C CYS A 11 10.84 -1.77 -6.70
N GLU A 12 12.09 -2.23 -6.81
CA GLU A 12 12.62 -3.31 -5.97
C GLU A 12 12.64 -2.87 -4.49
N LEU A 13 11.96 -3.64 -3.64
CA LEU A 13 12.00 -3.45 -2.21
C LEU A 13 13.30 -4.02 -1.64
N GLY A 14 13.96 -3.22 -0.82
CA GLY A 14 15.20 -3.58 -0.14
C GLY A 14 14.97 -4.25 1.21
N ALA A 15 15.98 -4.20 2.08
CA ALA A 15 15.87 -4.68 3.46
C ALA A 15 14.98 -3.76 4.32
N GLU A 16 14.87 -2.48 3.95
CA GLU A 16 14.06 -1.49 4.65
C GLU A 16 12.82 -1.20 3.82
N THR A 17 11.72 -1.82 4.22
CA THR A 17 10.40 -1.66 3.62
C THR A 17 9.41 -1.18 4.67
N ILE A 18 8.40 -0.44 4.23
CA ILE A 18 7.32 0.00 5.10
C ILE A 18 6.10 -0.85 4.79
N THR A 19 5.51 -1.44 5.83
CA THR A 19 4.32 -2.28 5.69
C THR A 19 3.07 -1.44 5.91
N VAL A 20 2.19 -1.37 4.90
CA VAL A 20 0.88 -0.70 4.99
C VAL A 20 -0.25 -1.68 4.80
N LYS A 21 -1.40 -1.39 5.40
CA LYS A 21 -2.58 -2.27 5.38
C LYS A 21 -3.64 -1.64 4.47
N LEU A 22 -3.97 -2.32 3.38
CA LEU A 22 -4.94 -1.87 2.38
C LEU A 22 -6.07 -2.89 2.28
N GLY A 23 -7.31 -2.51 2.60
CA GLY A 23 -8.49 -3.39 2.44
C GLY A 23 -8.35 -4.75 3.13
N GLY A 24 -7.63 -4.80 4.26
CA GLY A 24 -7.36 -6.03 5.01
C GLY A 24 -6.15 -6.85 4.55
N LYS A 25 -5.47 -6.47 3.46
CA LYS A 25 -4.17 -7.05 3.06
C LYS A 25 -3.02 -6.14 3.44
N THR A 26 -1.93 -6.73 3.91
CA THR A 26 -0.67 -6.02 4.12
C THR A 26 0.15 -6.03 2.84
N VAL A 27 0.66 -4.87 2.44
CA VAL A 27 1.58 -4.70 1.31
C VAL A 27 2.78 -3.87 1.75
N GLU A 28 3.86 -3.99 1.00
CA GLU A 28 5.13 -3.34 1.32
C GLU A 28 5.43 -2.23 0.31
N VAL A 29 6.04 -1.14 0.79
CA VAL A 29 6.45 -0.01 -0.02
C VAL A 29 7.88 0.45 0.29
N CYS A 30 8.50 1.09 -0.70
CA CYS A 30 9.90 1.49 -0.65
C CYS A 30 10.15 2.80 0.11
N CYS A 31 9.12 3.61 0.35
CA CYS A 31 9.22 4.89 1.05
C CYS A 31 7.90 5.32 1.67
N GLN A 32 7.96 6.30 2.56
CA GLN A 32 6.78 6.79 3.28
C GLN A 32 5.77 7.49 2.35
N GLU A 33 6.25 8.17 1.31
CA GLU A 33 5.37 8.79 0.31
C GLU A 33 4.47 7.74 -0.39
N CYS A 34 5.05 6.60 -0.77
CA CYS A 34 4.29 5.48 -1.33
C CYS A 34 3.29 4.90 -0.31
N ALA A 35 3.66 4.87 0.97
CA ALA A 35 2.76 4.42 2.04
C ALA A 35 1.56 5.35 2.17
N GLU A 36 1.80 6.66 2.25
CA GLU A 36 0.78 7.71 2.37
C GLU A 36 -0.14 7.72 1.15
N ALA A 37 0.40 7.66 -0.07
CA ALA A 37 -0.39 7.63 -1.30
C ALA A 37 -1.33 6.40 -1.35
N LEU A 38 -0.85 5.23 -0.96
CA LEU A 38 -1.68 4.02 -0.88
C LEU A 38 -2.73 4.12 0.23
N ASN A 39 -2.38 4.71 1.38
CA ASN A 39 -3.30 4.89 2.51
C ASN A 39 -4.44 5.85 2.15
N GLU A 40 -4.12 6.98 1.52
CA GLU A 40 -5.11 7.96 1.04
C GLU A 40 -6.06 7.34 0.00
N ALA A 41 -5.51 6.59 -0.96
CA ALA A 41 -6.32 5.87 -1.95
C ALA A 41 -7.22 4.80 -1.30
N GLU A 42 -6.71 4.11 -0.27
CA GLU A 42 -7.51 3.15 0.48
C GLU A 42 -8.57 3.82 1.35
N ALA A 43 -8.27 4.91 2.04
CA ALA A 43 -9.26 5.68 2.78
C ALA A 43 -10.41 6.14 1.85
N ALA A 44 -10.07 6.62 0.65
CA ALA A 44 -11.05 7.00 -0.36
C ALA A 44 -11.88 5.80 -0.86
N THR A 45 -11.25 4.64 -1.10
CA THR A 45 -11.97 3.43 -1.55
C THR A 45 -12.85 2.85 -0.45
N SER A 46 -12.34 2.77 0.78
CA SER A 46 -13.05 2.26 1.95
C SER A 46 -14.26 3.14 2.30
N ALA A 47 -14.14 4.46 2.17
CA ALA A 47 -15.26 5.38 2.28
C ALA A 47 -16.32 5.15 1.19
N ALA A 48 -15.89 4.94 -0.07
CA ALA A 48 -16.81 4.67 -1.18
C ALA A 48 -17.52 3.30 -1.07
N LEU A 49 -16.88 2.31 -0.46
CA LEU A 49 -17.42 0.95 -0.29
C LEU A 49 -18.40 0.86 0.89
N SER A 50 -18.19 1.64 1.96
CA SER A 50 -19.08 1.64 3.13
C SER A 50 -20.40 2.38 2.91
N GLY A 51 -20.54 3.16 1.82
CA GLY A 51 -21.75 3.89 1.46
C GLY A 51 -22.74 3.16 0.56
N LYS A 52 -22.41 1.93 0.11
CA LYS A 52 -23.29 1.07 -0.69
C LYS A 52 -23.78 -0.11 0.15
N LYS A 53 -24.65 0.15 1.12
CA LYS A 53 -25.41 -0.92 1.78
C LYS A 53 -26.90 -0.57 1.81
#